data_AF-A0A8T4A721-F1
#
_entry.id   AF-A0A8T4A721-F1
#
_cell.length_a   1.000
_cell.length_b   1.000
_cell.length_c   1.000
_cell.angle_alpha   90.00
_cell.angle_beta   90.00
_cell.angle_gamma   90.00
#
_symmetry.space_group_name_H-M   'P 1'
#
loop_
_entity.id
_entity.type
_entity.pdbx_description
1 polymer ?
#
loop_
_entity_poly.entity_id
_entity_poly.type
_entity_poly.pdbx_seq_one_letter_code
_entity_poly.pdbx_strand_id
1 'polypeptide(L)'
;MREVVVLRSSQKDVLIEEINKELNENTKKVHFSIRPTINILASILTAAPNVKMITCPPSLYERTPKKIKSALEKIGISFEALLLTPGRPRSHPNWKINRVYDLEEKGFSAKEISDELKIPLTTVYYYLKKGTE
;
A
#
# COMPACT_ATOMS: atom_id res chain seq x y z
N MET A 1 -1.09 18.87 -2.93
CA MET A 1 -0.05 18.10 -3.63
C MET A 1 0.68 17.23 -2.62
N ARG A 2 0.80 15.92 -2.84
CA ARG A 2 1.42 14.99 -1.89
C ARG A 2 2.92 14.91 -2.15
N GLU A 3 3.74 15.50 -1.28
CA GLU A 3 5.22 15.38 -1.33
C GLU A 3 5.71 13.97 -0.94
N VAL A 4 4.85 13.19 -0.28
CA VAL A 4 5.11 11.83 0.18
C VAL A 4 4.02 10.90 -0.35
N VAL A 5 4.40 9.88 -1.09
CA VAL A 5 3.50 8.81 -1.56
C VAL A 5 3.82 7.53 -0.80
N VAL A 6 2.78 6.93 -0.19
CA VAL A 6 2.91 5.69 0.60
C VAL A 6 2.23 4.55 -0.16
N LEU A 7 3.02 3.61 -0.64
CA LEU A 7 2.55 2.42 -1.36
C LEU A 7 2.37 1.26 -0.37
N ARG A 8 1.13 0.79 -0.21
CA ARG A 8 0.75 -0.20 0.83
C ARG A 8 0.34 -1.56 0.27
N SER A 9 0.09 -1.64 -1.04
CA SER A 9 -0.58 -2.78 -1.66
C SER A 9 0.29 -4.03 -1.74
N SER A 10 0.00 -5.07 -0.93
CA SER A 10 0.78 -6.34 -0.87
C SER A 10 0.73 -7.18 -2.14
N GLN A 11 -0.25 -6.95 -3.02
CA GLN A 11 -0.39 -7.64 -4.31
C GLN A 11 0.33 -6.87 -5.42
N LYS A 12 1.06 -7.59 -6.28
CA LYS A 12 1.89 -6.99 -7.33
C LYS A 12 1.09 -6.16 -8.33
N ASP A 13 -0.05 -6.69 -8.80
CA ASP A 13 -0.86 -6.04 -9.84
C ASP A 13 -1.45 -4.73 -9.29
N VAL A 14 -2.02 -4.79 -8.09
CA VAL A 14 -2.58 -3.62 -7.38
C VAL A 14 -1.50 -2.58 -7.10
N LEU A 15 -0.28 -3.01 -6.76
CA LEU A 15 0.85 -2.10 -6.54
C LEU A 15 1.25 -1.35 -7.81
N ILE A 16 1.23 -2.00 -8.97
CA ILE A 16 1.55 -1.36 -10.25
C ILE A 16 0.49 -0.33 -10.62
N GLU A 17 -0.79 -0.64 -10.41
CA GLU A 17 -1.88 0.32 -10.59
C GLU A 17 -1.75 1.52 -9.63
N GLU A 18 -1.43 1.25 -8.36
CA GLU A 18 -1.20 2.29 -7.35
C GLU A 18 0.00 3.18 -7.72
N ILE A 19 1.07 2.60 -8.29
CA ILE A 19 2.24 3.34 -8.78
C ILE A 19 1.84 4.30 -9.90
N ASN A 20 1.15 3.81 -10.93
CA ASN A 20 0.76 4.63 -12.07
C ASN A 20 -0.27 5.71 -11.72
N LYS A 21 -1.08 5.50 -10.68
CA LYS A 21 -2.13 6.42 -10.28
C LYS A 21 -1.65 7.48 -9.27
N GLU A 22 -0.75 7.12 -8.37
CA GLU A 22 -0.33 7.99 -7.26
C GLU A 22 1.03 8.66 -7.49
N LEU A 23 1.91 8.10 -8.33
CA LEU A 23 3.19 8.74 -8.65
C LEU A 23 3.08 9.71 -9.83
N ASN A 24 3.73 10.85 -9.68
CA ASN A 24 3.85 11.89 -10.70
C ASN A 24 5.26 12.47 -10.65
N GLU A 25 5.60 13.35 -11.61
CA GLU A 25 6.90 14.04 -11.67
C GLU A 25 7.24 14.89 -10.43
N ASN A 26 6.23 15.26 -9.64
CA ASN A 26 6.38 16.03 -8.40
C ASN A 26 6.63 15.18 -7.14
N THR A 27 6.62 13.85 -7.25
CA THR A 27 6.80 12.95 -6.11
C THR A 27 8.28 12.93 -5.69
N LYS A 28 8.60 13.62 -4.58
CA LYS A 28 9.98 13.68 -4.05
C LYS A 28 10.33 12.52 -3.12
N LYS A 29 9.35 11.99 -2.38
CA LYS A 29 9.53 10.92 -1.39
C LYS A 29 8.56 9.78 -1.63
N VAL A 30 9.07 8.56 -1.67
CA VAL A 30 8.27 7.33 -1.80
C VAL A 30 8.52 6.44 -0.59
N HIS A 31 7.45 5.89 -0.02
CA HIS A 31 7.53 4.87 1.02
C HIS A 31 6.89 3.58 0.53
N PHE A 32 7.56 2.44 0.68
CA PHE A 32 7.00 1.14 0.36
C PHE A 32 6.91 0.23 1.57
N SER A 33 5.79 -0.49 1.68
CA SER A 33 5.58 -1.51 2.72
C SER A 33 5.97 -2.93 2.28
N ILE A 34 6.59 -3.09 1.10
CA ILE A 34 6.93 -4.39 0.51
C ILE A 34 8.38 -4.41 0.07
N ARG A 35 8.98 -5.60 -0.01
CA ARG A 35 10.34 -5.77 -0.51
C ARG A 35 10.45 -5.19 -1.95
N PRO A 36 11.34 -4.21 -2.18
CA PRO A 36 11.55 -3.68 -3.51
C PRO A 36 12.26 -4.73 -4.37
N THR A 37 11.56 -5.30 -5.34
CA THR A 37 12.19 -6.05 -6.44
C THR A 37 12.67 -5.09 -7.54
N ILE A 38 13.60 -5.54 -8.38
CA ILE A 38 14.14 -4.74 -9.50
C ILE A 38 13.02 -4.15 -10.36
N ASN A 39 12.00 -4.94 -10.70
CA ASN A 39 10.88 -4.47 -11.52
C ASN A 39 10.10 -3.34 -10.86
N ILE A 40 9.80 -3.46 -9.56
CA ILE A 40 9.07 -2.43 -8.81
C ILE A 40 9.89 -1.14 -8.75
N LEU A 41 11.20 -1.24 -8.50
CA LEU A 41 12.08 -0.07 -8.48
C LEU A 41 12.13 0.60 -9.86
N ALA A 42 12.25 -0.17 -10.94
CA ALA A 42 12.24 0.36 -12.30
C ALA A 42 10.91 1.09 -12.58
N SER A 43 9.77 0.49 -12.25
CA SER A 43 8.45 1.11 -12.43
C SER A 43 8.32 2.42 -11.64
N ILE A 44 8.82 2.47 -10.40
CA ILE A 44 8.82 3.70 -9.59
C ILE A 44 9.68 4.78 -10.23
N LEU A 45 10.87 4.44 -10.72
CA LEU A 45 11.77 5.40 -11.37
C LEU A 45 11.20 5.91 -12.69
N THR A 46 10.49 5.07 -13.44
CA THR A 46 9.77 5.48 -14.66
C THR A 46 8.60 6.40 -14.34
N ALA A 47 7.82 6.11 -13.30
CA ALA A 47 6.66 6.92 -12.91
C ALA A 47 7.02 8.22 -12.16
N ALA A 48 8.14 8.23 -11.43
CA ALA A 48 8.65 9.37 -10.69
C ALA A 48 10.15 9.57 -10.94
N PRO A 49 10.53 10.23 -12.06
CA PRO A 49 11.93 10.46 -12.41
C PRO A 49 12.67 11.37 -11.42
N ASN A 50 11.96 12.23 -10.69
CA ASN A 50 12.53 13.20 -9.74
C ASN A 50 12.54 12.71 -8.29
N VAL A 51 12.37 11.41 -8.05
CA VAL A 51 12.39 10.86 -6.68
C VAL A 51 13.77 11.05 -6.07
N LYS A 52 13.84 11.70 -4.90
CA LYS A 52 15.10 11.92 -4.17
C LYS A 52 15.28 10.95 -3.02
N MET A 53 14.17 10.50 -2.44
CA MET A 53 14.20 9.72 -1.21
C MET A 53 13.23 8.56 -1.28
N ILE A 54 13.74 7.38 -0.98
CA ILE A 54 12.98 6.15 -0.91
C ILE A 54 13.09 5.62 0.52
N THR A 55 11.95 5.29 1.12
CA THR A 55 11.90 4.81 2.50
C THR A 55 11.18 3.47 2.61
N CYS A 56 11.54 2.69 3.61
CA CYS A 56 10.92 1.41 3.89
C CYS A 56 10.96 1.02 5.37
N PRO A 57 10.12 0.07 5.81
CA PRO A 57 10.21 -0.49 7.15
C PRO A 57 11.62 -1.06 7.43
N PRO A 58 12.14 -0.96 8.67
CA PRO A 58 13.47 -1.43 9.03
C PRO A 58 13.67 -2.91 8.73
N SER A 59 12.66 -3.74 8.98
CA SER A 59 12.71 -5.17 8.67
C SER A 59 12.90 -5.44 7.17
N LEU A 60 12.40 -4.56 6.29
CA LEU A 60 12.62 -4.66 4.85
C LEU A 60 13.98 -4.08 4.45
N TYR A 61 14.40 -2.98 5.07
CA TYR A 61 15.70 -2.37 4.84
C TYR A 61 16.84 -3.36 5.12
N GLU A 62 16.79 -4.07 6.24
CA GLU A 62 17.80 -5.06 6.64
C GLU A 62 17.85 -6.24 5.67
N ARG A 63 16.68 -6.70 5.22
CA ARG A 63 16.55 -7.81 4.25
C ARG A 63 16.85 -7.41 2.81
N THR A 64 17.04 -6.11 2.53
CA THR A 64 17.28 -5.64 1.17
C THR A 64 18.76 -5.87 0.80
N PRO A 65 19.05 -6.56 -0.33
CA PRO A 65 20.42 -6.80 -0.76
C PRO A 65 21.25 -5.53 -0.88
N LYS A 66 22.52 -5.56 -0.45
CA LYS A 66 23.46 -4.43 -0.57
C LYS A 66 23.56 -3.88 -2.00
N LYS A 67 23.47 -4.76 -3.00
CA LYS A 67 23.46 -4.38 -4.44
C LYS A 67 22.40 -3.34 -4.77
N ILE A 68 21.19 -3.46 -4.20
CA ILE A 68 20.10 -2.52 -4.44
C ILE A 68 20.41 -1.18 -3.77
N LYS A 69 20.89 -1.21 -2.52
CA LYS A 69 21.27 0.01 -1.79
C LYS A 69 22.34 0.81 -2.53
N SER A 70 23.40 0.12 -2.96
CA SER A 70 24.48 0.74 -3.73
C SER A 70 24.05 1.22 -5.12
N ALA A 71 23.09 0.54 -5.77
CA ALA A 71 22.56 1.00 -7.05
C ALA A 71 21.75 2.30 -6.90
N LEU A 72 20.90 2.39 -5.87
CA LEU A 72 20.12 3.59 -5.58
C LEU A 72 21.02 4.78 -5.22
N GLU A 73 22.05 4.53 -4.41
CA GLU A 73 23.04 5.55 -4.03
C GLU A 73 23.79 6.10 -5.25
N LYS A 74 24.18 5.24 -6.20
CA LYS A 74 24.82 5.65 -7.47
C LYS A 74 23.92 6.54 -8.35
N ILE A 75 22.61 6.36 -8.25
CA ILE A 75 21.61 7.15 -8.99
C ILE A 75 21.31 8.47 -8.24
N GLY A 76 21.86 8.67 -7.04
CA GLY A 76 21.63 9.86 -6.21
C GLY A 76 20.34 9.81 -5.40
N ILE A 77 19.82 8.60 -5.12
CA ILE A 77 18.60 8.38 -4.37
C ILE A 77 18.94 7.88 -2.97
N SER A 78 18.52 8.63 -1.94
CA SER A 78 18.70 8.23 -0.54
C SER A 78 17.71 7.12 -0.17
N PHE A 79 18.23 6.00 0.34
CA PHE A 79 17.42 4.87 0.79
C PHE A 79 17.49 4.70 2.31
N GLU A 80 16.40 5.01 3.01
CA GLU A 80 16.37 5.02 4.48
C GLU A 80 15.31 4.08 5.09
N ALA A 81 15.59 3.60 6.29
CA ALA A 81 14.62 2.86 7.09
C ALA A 81 13.71 3.86 7.83
N LEU A 82 12.43 3.86 7.52
CA LEU A 82 11.42 4.68 8.18
C LEU A 82 10.28 3.77 8.66
N LEU A 83 9.95 3.83 9.95
CA LEU A 83 8.69 3.29 10.44
C LEU A 83 7.63 4.37 10.31
N LEU A 84 6.82 4.31 9.24
CA LEU A 84 5.52 4.96 9.26
C LEU A 84 4.63 4.11 10.16
N THR A 85 4.32 4.57 11.36
CA THR A 85 3.24 4.00 12.16
C THR A 85 1.91 4.35 11.48
N PRO A 86 1.28 3.39 10.79
CA PRO A 86 -0.12 3.09 11.11
C PRO A 86 -0.47 1.61 10.87
N GLY A 87 -0.38 0.77 11.91
CA GLY A 87 -1.06 -0.54 12.02
C GLY A 87 -0.84 -1.58 10.90
N ARG A 88 -1.51 -2.73 11.02
CA ARG A 88 -1.48 -3.81 10.03
C ARG A 88 -2.17 -3.36 8.74
N PRO A 89 -1.58 -3.56 7.54
CA PRO A 89 -2.27 -3.28 6.27
C PRO A 89 -3.60 -4.05 6.19
N ARG A 90 -4.63 -3.42 5.63
CA ARG A 90 -5.99 -3.99 5.57
C ARG A 90 -5.98 -5.25 4.72
N SER A 91 -6.62 -6.31 5.23
CA SER A 91 -6.67 -7.62 4.54
C SER A 91 -7.56 -7.63 3.30
N HIS A 92 -8.43 -6.63 3.12
CA HIS A 92 -9.37 -6.55 2.01
C HIS A 92 -9.30 -5.17 1.34
N PRO A 93 -9.43 -5.10 0.00
CA PRO A 93 -9.41 -3.85 -0.74
C PRO A 93 -10.61 -2.96 -0.36
N ASN A 94 -10.43 -1.64 -0.44
CA ASN A 94 -11.44 -0.66 0.02
C ASN A 94 -12.82 -0.83 -0.66
N TRP A 95 -12.87 -1.27 -1.93
CA TRP A 95 -14.14 -1.49 -2.63
C TRP A 95 -15.01 -2.58 -1.98
N LYS A 96 -14.39 -3.63 -1.43
CA LYS A 96 -15.10 -4.70 -0.70
C LYS A 96 -15.66 -4.19 0.62
N ILE A 97 -14.97 -3.27 1.28
CA ILE A 97 -15.39 -2.68 2.55
C ILE A 97 -16.58 -1.75 2.34
N ASN A 98 -16.54 -0.90 1.31
CA ASN A 98 -17.68 -0.05 0.96
C ASN A 98 -18.93 -0.89 0.67
N ARG A 99 -18.75 -2.04 0.03
CA ARG A 99 -19.86 -2.95 -0.27
C ARG A 99 -20.49 -3.59 0.99
N VAL A 100 -19.74 -3.73 2.08
CA VAL A 100 -20.28 -4.17 3.37
C VAL A 100 -21.31 -3.15 3.89
N TYR A 101 -21.00 -1.86 3.82
CA TYR A 101 -21.91 -0.80 4.24
C TYR A 101 -23.13 -0.71 3.32
N ASP A 102 -22.93 -0.74 1.99
CA ASP A 102 -24.04 -0.72 1.02
C ASP A 102 -25.07 -1.84 1.24
N LEU A 103 -24.60 -3.03 1.64
CA LEU A 103 -25.46 -4.20 1.84
C LEU A 103 -26.18 -4.14 3.20
N GLU A 104 -25.53 -3.60 4.22
CA GLU A 104 -26.18 -3.38 5.52
C GLU A 104 -27.27 -2.32 5.43
N GLU A 105 -27.04 -1.21 4.70
CA GLU A 105 -28.09 -0.22 4.41
C GLU A 105 -29.29 -0.81 3.65
N LYS A 106 -29.05 -1.87 2.86
CA LYS A 106 -30.11 -2.61 2.14
C LYS A 106 -30.81 -3.65 3.01
N GLY A 107 -30.41 -3.81 4.28
CA GLY A 107 -31.03 -4.73 5.24
C GLY A 107 -30.47 -6.15 5.21
N PHE A 108 -29.34 -6.41 4.56
CA PHE A 108 -28.71 -7.73 4.57
C PHE A 108 -28.10 -8.02 5.93
N SER A 109 -28.21 -9.27 6.38
CA SER A 109 -27.57 -9.72 7.61
C SER A 109 -26.06 -9.87 7.43
N ALA A 110 -25.30 -9.75 8.52
CA ALA A 110 -23.84 -9.92 8.50
C ALA A 110 -23.39 -11.27 7.92
N LYS A 111 -24.22 -12.31 8.05
CA LYS A 111 -23.97 -13.64 7.48
C LYS A 111 -24.10 -13.62 5.95
N GLU A 112 -25.15 -13.01 5.43
CA GLU A 112 -25.35 -12.89 3.98
C GLU A 112 -24.24 -12.04 3.32
N ILE A 113 -23.83 -10.95 3.98
CA ILE A 113 -22.73 -10.11 3.52
C ILE A 113 -21.40 -10.89 3.48
N SER A 114 -21.16 -11.72 4.50
CA SER A 114 -19.98 -12.58 4.59
C SER A 114 -19.92 -13.57 3.42
N ASP A 115 -21.04 -14.24 3.12
CA ASP A 115 -21.16 -15.20 2.03
C ASP A 115 -21.06 -14.54 0.65
N GLU A 116 -21.71 -13.39 0.45
CA GLU A 116 -21.72 -12.66 -0.83
C GLU A 116 -20.33 -12.10 -1.18
N LEU A 117 -19.65 -11.46 -0.23
CA LEU A 117 -18.36 -10.81 -0.47
C LEU A 117 -17.16 -11.76 -0.30
N LYS A 118 -17.41 -12.99 0.18
CA LYS A 118 -16.40 -13.98 0.56
C LYS A 118 -15.37 -13.38 1.52
N ILE A 119 -15.87 -12.75 2.59
CA ILE A 119 -15.08 -12.12 3.65
C ILE A 119 -15.43 -12.83 4.96
N PRO A 120 -14.50 -13.05 5.91
CA PRO A 120 -14.84 -13.66 7.19
C PRO A 120 -15.91 -12.85 7.94
N LEU A 121 -16.88 -13.53 8.54
CA LEU A 121 -17.93 -12.92 9.37
C LEU A 121 -17.38 -11.98 10.44
N THR A 122 -16.25 -12.34 11.06
CA THR A 122 -15.54 -11.50 12.03
C THR A 122 -15.08 -10.16 11.46
N THR A 123 -14.70 -10.15 10.18
CA THR A 123 -14.30 -8.94 9.46
C THR A 123 -15.51 -8.08 9.09
N VAL A 124 -16.64 -8.70 8.73
CA VAL A 124 -17.91 -7.98 8.52
C VAL A 124 -18.33 -7.24 9.79
N TYR A 125 -18.40 -7.94 10.92
CA TYR A 125 -18.73 -7.32 12.22
C TYR A 125 -17.75 -6.21 12.60
N TYR A 126 -16.45 -6.39 12.36
CA TYR A 126 -15.45 -5.36 12.62
C TYR A 126 -15.75 -4.06 11.85
N TYR A 127 -16.12 -4.16 10.57
CA TYR A 127 -16.41 -2.99 9.75
C TYR A 127 -17.75 -2.35 10.07
N LEU A 128 -18.81 -3.14 10.30
CA LEU A 128 -20.11 -2.63 10.72
C LEU A 128 -20.01 -1.84 12.03
N LYS A 129 -19.32 -2.40 13.04
CA LYS A 129 -19.12 -1.72 14.32
C LYS A 129 -18.36 -0.40 14.19
N LYS A 130 -17.40 -0.32 13.27
CA LYS A 130 -16.57 0.87 13.04
C LYS A 130 -17.30 1.99 12.29
N GLY A 131 -18.32 1.67 11.50
CA GLY A 131 -19.12 2.66 10.78
C GLY A 131 -20.12 3.41 11.67
N THR A 132 -20.35 2.93 12.89
CA THR A 132 -21.31 3.49 13.87
C THR A 132 -20.67 4.45 14.89
N GLU A 133 -19.35 4.72 14.79
CA GLU A 133 -18.61 5.67 15.65
C GLU A 133 -18.45 7.07 15.02
#